data_AF-A0A7K0MVV8-F1
#
_entry.id   AF-A0A7K0MVV8-F1
#
_cell.length_a   1.000
_cell.length_b   1.000
_cell.length_c   1.000
_cell.angle_alpha   90.00
_cell.angle_beta   90.00
_cell.angle_gamma   90.00
#
_symmetry.space_group_name_H-M   'P 1'
#
loop_
_entity.id
_entity.type
_entity.pdbx_description
1 polymer ?
#
loop_
_entity_poly.entity_id
_entity_poly.type
_entity_poly.pdbx_seq_one_letter_code
_entity_poly.pdbx_strand_id
1 'polypeptide(L)'
;MINIRVGIDALKRGHTEHGEVCEIAGIGPIPVATATEYLGEAFLKLLVVDGVDVKTVAHMGRAIPAPLRTAIEERDRVCQVPTCDMSVGLEIDHIKPFAEGGAASLENLVRLCKRHHLQKTHDGYRLKRIEAESAESEGAREARWDWRAPPDLKRTG
;
A
#
# COMPACT_ATOMS: atom_id res chain seq x y z
N MET A 1 -5.13 -14.95 14.41
CA MET A 1 -5.46 -13.59 13.94
C MET A 1 -5.42 -12.69 15.16
N ILE A 2 -4.47 -11.77 15.22
CA ILE A 2 -4.29 -10.87 16.37
C ILE A 2 -4.74 -9.48 15.92
N ASN A 3 -5.65 -8.86 16.67
CA ASN A 3 -6.12 -7.51 16.39
C ASN A 3 -5.53 -6.58 17.44
N ILE A 4 -4.59 -5.72 17.04
CA ILE A 4 -3.98 -4.74 17.93
C ILE A 4 -4.62 -3.38 17.64
N ARG A 5 -5.14 -2.74 18.69
CA ARG A 5 -5.63 -1.37 18.65
C ARG A 5 -4.58 -0.49 19.31
N VAL A 6 -4.08 0.51 18.59
CA VAL A 6 -3.08 1.44 19.11
C VAL A 6 -3.41 2.87 18.68
N GLY A 7 -3.27 3.82 19.60
CA GLY A 7 -3.38 5.25 19.29
C GLY A 7 -2.25 5.68 18.35
N ILE A 8 -2.53 6.58 17.41
CA ILE A 8 -1.52 7.01 16.42
C ILE A 8 -0.32 7.70 17.07
N ASP A 9 -0.58 8.55 18.07
CA ASP A 9 0.47 9.29 18.77
C ASP A 9 1.27 8.36 19.68
N ALA A 10 0.61 7.42 20.35
CA ALA A 10 1.27 6.35 21.11
C ALA A 10 2.21 5.50 20.23
N LEU A 11 1.77 5.15 19.01
CA LEU A 11 2.56 4.35 18.07
C LEU A 11 3.79 5.11 17.58
N LYS A 12 3.64 6.39 17.20
CA LYS A 12 4.76 7.24 16.77
C LYS A 12 5.77 7.48 17.89
N ARG A 13 5.27 7.64 19.12
CA ARG A 13 6.06 7.93 20.33
C ARG A 13 6.70 6.68 20.94
N GLY A 14 6.21 5.49 20.61
CA GLY A 14 6.69 4.21 21.14
C GLY A 14 6.22 3.88 22.57
N HIS A 15 5.31 4.66 23.15
CA HIS A 15 4.68 4.40 24.46
C HIS A 15 3.33 5.12 24.57
N THR A 16 2.45 4.62 25.44
CA THR A 16 1.14 5.24 25.74
C THR A 16 1.21 6.26 26.87
N GLU A 17 0.51 7.37 26.73
CA GLU A 17 0.20 8.34 27.79
C GLU A 17 -1.21 8.10 28.39
N HIS A 18 -1.56 8.85 29.43
CA HIS A 18 -2.84 8.67 30.13
C HIS A 18 -4.04 8.89 29.20
N GLY A 19 -4.89 7.88 29.06
CA GLY A 19 -6.07 7.91 28.19
C GLY A 19 -5.82 7.41 26.76
N GLU A 20 -4.57 7.11 26.38
CA GLU A 20 -4.26 6.48 25.09
C GLU A 20 -4.42 4.95 25.16
N VAL A 21 -4.64 4.33 24.00
CA VAL A 21 -4.89 2.88 23.90
C VAL A 21 -3.72 2.17 23.22
N CYS A 22 -3.32 1.02 23.75
CA CYS A 22 -2.49 0.03 23.09
C CYS A 22 -2.86 -1.35 23.65
N GLU A 23 -3.61 -2.14 22.90
CA GLU A 23 -4.20 -3.39 23.40
C GLU A 23 -4.36 -4.44 22.30
N ILE A 24 -4.46 -5.70 22.72
CA ILE A 24 -5.00 -6.77 21.88
C ILE A 24 -6.50 -6.85 22.16
N ALA A 25 -7.31 -6.66 21.11
CA ALA A 25 -8.76 -6.64 21.23
C ALA A 25 -9.28 -7.95 21.84
N GLY A 26 -9.99 -7.83 22.97
CA GLY A 26 -10.54 -8.97 23.71
C GLY A 26 -9.57 -9.66 24.68
N ILE A 27 -8.31 -9.22 24.77
CA ILE A 27 -7.32 -9.75 25.74
C ILE A 27 -6.93 -8.67 26.75
N GLY A 28 -6.61 -7.45 26.29
CA GLY A 28 -6.23 -6.34 27.16
C GLY A 28 -4.96 -5.59 26.73
N PRO A 29 -4.47 -4.68 27.58
CA PRO A 29 -3.41 -3.75 27.23
C PRO A 29 -2.05 -4.44 27.05
N ILE A 30 -1.28 -3.95 26.09
CA ILE A 30 0.09 -4.38 25.82
C ILE A 30 1.00 -3.16 25.64
N PRO A 31 2.31 -3.25 25.97
CA PRO A 31 3.25 -2.19 25.64
C PRO A 31 3.30 -1.92 24.13
N VAL A 32 3.49 -0.67 23.73
CA VAL A 32 3.67 -0.31 22.32
C VAL A 32 4.89 -1.01 21.71
N ALA A 33 5.93 -1.26 22.50
CA ALA A 33 7.08 -2.07 22.10
C ALA A 33 6.66 -3.49 21.67
N THR A 34 5.83 -4.15 22.46
CA THR A 34 5.26 -5.47 22.13
C THR A 34 4.39 -5.41 20.89
N ALA A 35 3.55 -4.37 20.74
CA ALA A 35 2.78 -4.17 19.51
C ALA A 35 3.69 -4.00 18.28
N THR A 36 4.83 -3.33 18.45
CA THR A 36 5.86 -3.09 17.42
C THR A 36 6.60 -4.37 17.05
N GLU A 37 6.88 -5.26 18.01
CA GLU A 37 7.49 -6.58 17.75
C GLU A 37 6.59 -7.46 16.87
N TYR A 38 5.27 -7.36 17.02
CA TYR A 38 4.32 -8.05 16.16
C TYR A 38 4.19 -7.41 14.76
N LEU A 39 4.72 -6.19 14.52
CA LEU A 39 4.73 -5.54 13.20
C LEU A 39 5.68 -6.30 12.26
N GLY A 40 5.13 -7.27 11.54
CA GLY A 40 5.88 -8.13 10.63
C GLY A 40 5.36 -9.57 10.58
N GLU A 41 4.54 -9.97 11.56
CA GLU A 41 3.94 -11.29 11.55
C GLU A 41 2.72 -11.36 10.62
N ALA A 42 2.63 -12.46 9.87
CA ALA A 42 1.70 -12.66 8.75
C ALA A 42 0.19 -12.64 9.11
N PHE A 43 -0.17 -12.48 10.38
CA PHE A 43 -1.55 -12.56 10.88
C PHE A 43 -2.00 -11.39 11.78
N LEU A 44 -1.25 -10.28 11.78
CA LEU A 44 -1.58 -9.07 12.54
C LEU A 44 -2.55 -8.14 11.78
N LYS A 45 -3.58 -7.64 12.47
CA LYS A 45 -4.37 -6.47 12.08
C LYS A 45 -4.05 -5.31 13.00
N LEU A 46 -3.54 -4.21 12.44
CA LEU A 46 -3.26 -2.99 13.19
C LEU A 46 -4.37 -1.96 12.93
N LEU A 47 -5.06 -1.56 14.00
CA LEU A 47 -6.00 -0.44 13.99
C LEU A 47 -5.33 0.77 14.62
N VAL A 48 -5.08 1.79 13.80
CA VAL A 48 -4.57 3.08 14.23
C VAL A 48 -5.76 4.03 14.44
N VAL A 49 -5.95 4.47 15.69
CA VAL A 49 -7.12 5.26 16.09
C VAL A 49 -6.70 6.66 16.52
N ASP A 50 -7.53 7.64 16.16
CA ASP A 50 -7.53 8.99 16.73
C ASP A 50 -8.96 9.29 17.20
N GLY A 51 -9.22 9.22 18.51
CA GLY A 51 -10.57 9.28 19.05
C GLY A 51 -11.44 8.05 18.72
N VAL A 52 -12.57 8.26 18.03
CA VAL A 52 -13.54 7.20 17.65
C VAL A 52 -13.39 6.76 16.18
N ASP A 53 -12.58 7.48 15.39
CA ASP A 53 -12.43 7.24 13.95
C ASP A 53 -11.17 6.41 13.62
N VAL A 54 -11.35 5.42 12.73
CA VAL A 54 -10.27 4.58 12.22
C VAL A 54 -9.58 5.32 11.07
N LYS A 55 -8.33 5.76 11.29
CA LYS A 55 -7.57 6.50 10.26
C LYS A 55 -6.92 5.59 9.22
N THR A 56 -6.48 4.39 9.60
CA THR A 56 -5.75 3.47 8.71
C THR A 56 -6.00 2.01 9.09
N VAL A 57 -6.16 1.15 8.07
CA VAL A 57 -6.14 -0.31 8.20
C VAL A 57 -5.00 -0.86 7.33
N ALA A 58 -4.01 -1.50 7.94
CA ALA A 58 -2.86 -2.08 7.24
C ALA A 58 -2.74 -3.59 7.56
N HIS A 59 -2.30 -4.37 6.57
CA HIS A 59 -2.14 -5.82 6.69
C HIS A 59 -0.78 -6.27 6.13
N MET A 60 -0.06 -7.10 6.89
CA MET A 60 1.31 -7.52 6.57
C MET A 60 1.38 -8.95 6.02
N GLY A 61 0.55 -9.26 5.02
CA GLY A 61 0.58 -10.55 4.31
C GLY A 61 0.32 -10.38 2.82
N ARG A 62 0.60 -11.43 2.02
CA ARG A 62 0.38 -11.43 0.56
C ARG A 62 -1.10 -11.24 0.17
N ALA A 63 -2.01 -11.63 1.05
CA ALA A 63 -3.44 -11.49 0.82
C ALA A 63 -3.88 -10.02 0.95
N ILE A 64 -4.28 -9.42 -0.17
CA ILE A 64 -4.85 -8.07 -0.18
C ILE A 64 -6.23 -8.13 0.49
N PRO A 65 -6.44 -7.45 1.64
CA PRO A 65 -7.70 -7.44 2.37
C PRO A 65 -8.85 -6.91 1.50
N ALA A 66 -10.07 -7.41 1.71
CA ALA A 66 -11.23 -7.03 0.90
C ALA A 66 -11.50 -5.50 0.84
N PRO A 67 -11.39 -4.72 1.95
CA PRO A 67 -11.55 -3.26 1.87
C PRO A 67 -10.45 -2.59 1.04
N LEU A 68 -9.19 -3.03 1.20
CA LEU A 68 -8.06 -2.50 0.44
C LEU A 68 -8.18 -2.85 -1.05
N ARG A 69 -8.59 -4.08 -1.36
CA ARG A 69 -8.92 -4.51 -2.72
C ARG A 69 -9.97 -3.60 -3.34
N THR A 70 -11.08 -3.37 -2.64
CA THR A 70 -12.17 -2.50 -3.11
C THR A 70 -11.67 -1.09 -3.41
N ALA A 71 -10.89 -0.51 -2.51
CA ALA A 71 -10.30 0.83 -2.70
C ALA A 71 -9.34 0.88 -3.90
N ILE A 72 -8.54 -0.16 -4.12
CA ILE A 72 -7.62 -0.25 -5.27
C ILE A 72 -8.38 -0.46 -6.59
N GLU A 73 -9.41 -1.31 -6.60
CA GLU A 73 -10.25 -1.55 -7.78
C GLU A 73 -10.99 -0.29 -8.23
N GLU A 74 -11.47 0.50 -7.26
CA GLU A 74 -12.16 1.76 -7.53
C GLU A 74 -11.21 2.90 -7.92
N ARG A 75 -10.04 3.00 -7.30
CA ARG A 75 -9.03 4.01 -7.65
C ARG A 75 -8.45 3.75 -9.04
N ASP A 76 -8.09 2.49 -9.31
CA ASP A 76 -7.38 2.08 -10.53
C ASP A 76 -8.33 1.33 -11.47
N ARG A 77 -9.34 2.02 -12.00
CA ARG A 77 -10.31 1.44 -12.95
C ARG A 77 -9.69 1.04 -14.30
N VAL A 78 -8.52 1.60 -14.62
CA VAL A 78 -7.71 1.29 -15.80
C VAL A 78 -6.28 0.98 -15.37
N CYS A 79 -5.55 0.28 -16.23
CA CYS A 79 -4.12 0.03 -16.04
C CYS A 79 -3.38 1.34 -15.76
N GLN A 80 -2.56 1.36 -14.71
CA GLN A 80 -1.90 2.57 -14.24
C GLN A 80 -0.58 2.90 -14.97
N VAL A 81 -0.18 2.10 -15.96
CA VAL A 81 0.92 2.47 -16.85
C VAL A 81 0.44 3.62 -17.74
N PRO A 82 1.18 4.75 -17.82
CA PRO A 82 0.82 5.87 -18.69
C PRO A 82 0.51 5.40 -20.10
N THR A 83 -0.48 6.03 -20.73
CA THR A 83 -0.98 5.71 -22.10
C THR A 83 -1.69 4.37 -22.27
N CYS A 84 -1.77 3.53 -21.23
CA CYS A 84 -2.58 2.31 -21.26
C CYS A 84 -4.01 2.59 -20.79
N ASP A 85 -5.00 2.17 -21.56
CA ASP A 85 -6.44 2.37 -21.31
C ASP A 85 -7.18 1.06 -20.98
N MET A 86 -6.47 -0.08 -20.94
CA MET A 86 -7.04 -1.38 -20.59
C MET A 86 -7.78 -1.32 -19.24
N SER A 87 -9.05 -1.70 -19.24
CA SER A 87 -9.94 -1.68 -18.07
C SER A 87 -10.39 -3.07 -17.61
N VAL A 88 -10.13 -4.11 -18.41
CA VAL A 88 -10.56 -5.49 -18.16
C VAL A 88 -9.36 -6.38 -17.85
N GLY A 89 -9.55 -7.35 -16.94
CA GLY A 89 -8.53 -8.34 -16.61
C GLY A 89 -7.30 -7.74 -15.90
N LEU A 90 -7.53 -6.70 -15.08
CA LEU A 90 -6.45 -6.05 -14.33
C LEU A 90 -6.10 -6.83 -13.06
N GLU A 91 -4.80 -6.94 -12.82
CA GLU A 91 -4.19 -7.61 -11.67
C GLU A 91 -3.68 -6.56 -10.68
N ILE A 92 -3.86 -6.81 -9.38
CA ILE A 92 -3.29 -5.96 -8.33
C ILE A 92 -1.87 -6.42 -8.05
N ASP A 93 -0.90 -5.51 -8.19
CA ASP A 93 0.51 -5.78 -8.00
C ASP A 93 1.14 -4.80 -7.00
N HIS A 94 2.24 -5.21 -6.37
CA HIS A 94 3.01 -4.36 -5.47
C HIS A 94 4.05 -3.56 -6.25
N ILE A 95 4.11 -2.25 -6.06
CA ILE A 95 5.12 -1.36 -6.67
C ILE A 95 6.51 -1.72 -6.15
N LYS A 96 6.71 -1.64 -4.83
CA LYS A 96 7.82 -2.27 -4.12
C LYS A 96 7.45 -3.73 -3.85
N PRO A 97 8.18 -4.71 -4.40
CA PRO A 97 7.85 -6.12 -4.22
C PRO A 97 7.69 -6.51 -2.75
N PHE A 98 6.72 -7.37 -2.46
CA PHE A 98 6.51 -7.92 -1.12
C PHE A 98 7.77 -8.62 -0.57
N ALA A 99 8.49 -9.36 -1.43
CA ALA A 99 9.73 -10.04 -1.08
C ALA A 99 10.86 -9.08 -0.62
N GLU A 100 10.76 -7.79 -0.96
CA GLU A 100 11.69 -6.74 -0.55
C GLU A 100 11.15 -5.93 0.66
N GLY A 101 10.10 -6.43 1.32
CA GLY A 101 9.42 -5.74 2.42
C GLY A 101 8.47 -4.63 1.94
N GLY A 102 7.84 -4.80 0.78
CA GLY A 102 6.76 -3.94 0.33
C GLY A 102 5.43 -4.28 1.02
N ALA A 103 4.84 -3.32 1.73
CA ALA A 103 3.56 -3.53 2.42
C ALA A 103 2.38 -3.61 1.44
N ALA A 104 1.32 -4.35 1.81
CA ALA A 104 0.03 -4.26 1.13
C ALA A 104 -0.71 -3.01 1.62
N SER A 105 -0.48 -1.88 0.95
CA SER A 105 -1.09 -0.57 1.27
C SER A 105 -1.64 0.09 0.02
N LEU A 106 -2.50 1.11 0.19
CA LEU A 106 -2.95 1.92 -0.94
C LEU A 106 -1.79 2.50 -1.72
N GLU A 107 -0.73 2.92 -1.05
CA GLU A 107 0.41 3.58 -1.69
C GLU A 107 1.31 2.64 -2.49
N ASN A 108 1.35 1.37 -2.10
CA ASN A 108 2.25 0.37 -2.67
C ASN A 108 1.53 -0.65 -3.57
N LEU A 109 0.20 -0.67 -3.62
CA LEU A 109 -0.57 -1.50 -4.55
C LEU A 109 -1.05 -0.70 -5.75
N VAL A 110 -1.11 -1.34 -6.90
CA VAL A 110 -1.53 -0.73 -8.17
C VAL A 110 -2.19 -1.76 -9.08
N ARG A 111 -3.13 -1.35 -9.94
CA ARG A 111 -3.69 -2.24 -10.97
C ARG A 111 -2.98 -2.14 -12.32
N LEU A 112 -2.57 -3.29 -12.84
CA LEU A 112 -1.89 -3.47 -14.12
C LEU A 112 -2.64 -4.46 -15.01
N CYS A 113 -2.63 -4.26 -16.33
CA CYS A 113 -3.04 -5.32 -17.24
C CYS A 113 -1.97 -6.42 -17.28
N LYS A 114 -2.36 -7.64 -17.66
CA LYS A 114 -1.46 -8.80 -17.73
C LYS A 114 -0.14 -8.52 -18.45
N ARG A 115 -0.17 -7.77 -19.56
CA ARG A 115 1.05 -7.39 -20.32
C ARG A 115 2.04 -6.59 -19.46
N HIS A 116 1.58 -5.52 -18.82
CA HIS A 116 2.45 -4.67 -17.99
C HIS A 116 2.86 -5.34 -16.68
N HIS A 117 1.99 -6.20 -16.13
CA HIS A 117 2.36 -7.04 -14.99
C HIS A 117 3.56 -7.93 -15.35
N LEU A 118 3.50 -8.65 -16.47
CA LEU A 118 4.61 -9.50 -16.94
C LEU A 118 5.88 -8.70 -17.20
N GLN A 119 5.78 -7.53 -17.84
CA GLN A 119 6.93 -6.65 -18.07
C GLN A 119 7.61 -6.20 -16.77
N LYS A 120 6.83 -5.92 -15.72
CA LYS A 120 7.39 -5.59 -14.40
C LYS A 120 8.04 -6.81 -13.74
N THR A 121 7.38 -7.96 -13.81
CA THR A 121 7.83 -9.20 -13.16
C THR A 121 9.10 -9.78 -13.81
N HIS A 122 9.17 -9.79 -15.15
CA HIS A 122 10.18 -10.54 -15.89
C HIS A 122 11.15 -9.64 -16.66
N ASP A 123 10.68 -8.49 -17.15
CA ASP A 123 11.44 -7.66 -18.09
C ASP A 123 12.04 -6.41 -17.41
N GLY A 124 12.09 -6.37 -16.08
CA GLY A 124 12.79 -5.32 -15.33
C GLY A 124 12.12 -3.93 -15.31
N TYR A 125 10.93 -3.77 -15.91
CA TYR A 125 10.21 -2.49 -15.88
C TYR A 125 9.77 -2.11 -14.46
N ARG A 126 9.69 -0.81 -14.17
CA ARG A 126 9.29 -0.30 -12.85
C ARG A 126 8.32 0.88 -12.96
N LEU A 127 7.33 0.91 -12.07
CA LEU A 127 6.53 2.11 -11.80
C LEU A 127 7.24 2.98 -10.78
N LYS A 128 7.38 4.27 -11.08
CA LYS A 128 7.79 5.30 -10.10
C LYS A 128 6.67 6.30 -9.93
N ARG A 129 6.40 6.71 -8.70
CA ARG A 129 5.43 7.79 -8.44
C ARG A 129 6.00 9.10 -8.98
N ILE A 130 5.19 9.87 -9.68
CA ILE A 130 5.51 11.25 -10.05
C ILE A 130 5.09 12.13 -8.87
N GLU A 131 6.00 12.96 -8.37
CA GLU A 131 5.66 13.98 -7.38
C GLU A 131 4.84 15.05 -8.10
N ALA A 132 3.68 15.40 -7.54
CA ALA A 132 2.83 16.44 -8.12
C ALA A 132 3.53 17.79 -7.97
N GLU A 133 4.11 18.32 -9.05
CA GLU A 133 4.33 19.75 -9.15
C GLU A 133 2.96 20.42 -9.24
N SER A 134 2.69 21.32 -8.30
CA SER A 134 1.43 22.06 -8.09
C SER A 134 0.58 22.25 -9.36
N ALA A 135 -0.56 21.58 -9.37
CA ALA A 135 -1.54 21.55 -10.43
C ALA A 135 -2.18 22.94 -10.70
N GLU A 136 -1.84 23.54 -11.82
CA GLU A 136 -2.70 24.51 -12.52
C GLU A 136 -3.10 23.90 -13.88
N SER A 137 -3.95 22.88 -13.90
CA SER A 137 -4.84 22.65 -15.04
C SER A 137 -5.97 21.67 -14.69
N GLU A 138 -7.20 22.18 -14.69
CA GLU A 138 -8.41 21.38 -14.60
C GLU A 138 -8.56 20.50 -15.85
N GLY A 139 -8.65 19.18 -15.66
CA GLY A 139 -9.26 18.27 -16.64
C GLY A 139 -8.35 17.22 -17.28
N ALA A 140 -7.03 17.26 -17.11
CA ALA A 140 -6.16 16.16 -17.49
C ALA A 140 -6.06 15.15 -16.33
N ARG A 141 -6.27 13.85 -16.58
CA ARG A 141 -5.88 12.80 -15.61
C ARG A 141 -4.38 12.93 -15.39
N GLU A 142 -3.96 13.56 -14.29
CA GLU A 142 -2.56 13.62 -13.92
C GLU A 142 -2.01 12.20 -13.79
N ALA A 143 -1.05 11.86 -14.63
CA ALA A 143 -0.38 10.57 -14.57
C ALA A 143 0.33 10.48 -13.22
N ARG A 144 -0.19 9.65 -12.31
CA ARG A 144 0.41 9.41 -10.99
C ARG A 144 1.73 8.63 -11.06
N TRP A 145 1.99 8.01 -12.21
CA TRP A 145 3.06 7.05 -12.37
C TRP A 145 3.87 7.32 -13.62
N ASP A 146 5.14 7.03 -13.51
CA ASP A 146 6.10 6.99 -14.58
C ASP A 146 6.53 5.55 -14.82
N TRP A 147 6.49 5.10 -16.07
CA TRP A 147 6.80 3.73 -16.46
C TRP A 147 8.21 3.64 -17.04
N ARG A 148 9.14 3.17 -16.22
CA ARG A 148 10.57 3.13 -16.53
C ARG A 148 10.95 1.76 -17.08
N ALA A 149 11.51 1.75 -18.29
CA ALA A 149 12.19 0.59 -18.86
C ALA A 149 13.47 0.27 -18.06
N PRO A 150 13.92 -1.00 -18.04
CA PRO A 150 15.15 -1.34 -17.37
C PRO A 150 16.36 -0.68 -18.08
N PRO A 151 17.47 -0.44 -17.36
CA PRO A 151 18.60 0.33 -17.88
C PRO A 151 19.26 -0.28 -19.13
N ASP A 152 19.16 -1.59 -19.28
CA ASP A 152 19.75 -2.42 -20.33
C ASP A 152 18.92 -2.53 -21.61
N LEU A 153 17.66 -2.08 -21.61
CA LEU A 153 16.83 -2.08 -22.83
C LEU A 153 17.25 -1.02 -23.87
N LYS A 154 18.20 -0.14 -23.55
CA LYS A 154 18.80 0.80 -24.50
C LYS A 154 19.86 0.11 -25.35
N ARG A 155 19.47 -0.77 -26.29
CA ARG A 155 20.20 -1.11 -27.54
C ARG A 155 19.61 -2.37 -28.18
N THR A 156 18.50 -2.22 -28.89
CA THR A 156 18.33 -2.93 -30.16
C THR A 156 17.62 -1.95 -31.09
N GLY A 157 18.44 -1.28 -31.91
CA GLY A 157 17.96 -0.54 -33.07
C GLY A 157 17.75 -1.48 -34.24
#